data_AF-A0A1D8QUE4-F1
#
_entry.id   AF-A0A1D8QUE4-F1
#
_cell.length_a   1.000
_cell.length_b   1.000
_cell.length_c   1.000
_cell.angle_alpha   90.00
_cell.angle_beta   90.00
_cell.angle_gamma   90.00
#
_symmetry.space_group_name_H-M   'P 1'
#
loop_
_entity.id
_entity.type
_entity.pdbx_description
1 polymer ?
#
loop_
_entity_poly.entity_id
_entity_poly.type
_entity_poly.pdbx_seq_one_letter_code
_entity_poly.pdbx_strand_id
1 'polypeptide(L)' 'MNFLTLGTLAFTGHQSSGGTQMTRLSRIESLKSRHFRIDQKIMSEGGRPRPDERVLMCLKLQKLRIKEEIERLSV' A
#
# COMPACT_ATOMS: atom_id res chain seq x y z
N MET A 1 43.10 -16.37 9.21
CA MET A 1 42.09 -16.47 10.28
C MET A 1 40.73 -16.33 9.60
N ASN A 2 40.16 -17.42 9.08
CA ASN A 2 39.17 -18.29 9.74
C ASN A 2 37.93 -17.47 10.18
N PHE A 3 36.69 -17.73 9.75
CA PHE A 3 36.04 -19.01 9.45
C PHE A 3 34.93 -18.86 8.40
N LEU A 4 34.91 -19.79 7.45
CA LEU A 4 33.73 -20.25 6.76
C LEU A 4 32.72 -20.77 7.78
N THR A 5 31.53 -20.19 7.85
CA THR A 5 30.34 -20.88 8.36
C THR A 5 29.40 -21.10 7.18
N LEU A 6 29.63 -22.23 6.50
CA LEU A 6 28.59 -22.90 5.73
C LEU A 6 27.42 -23.19 6.68
N GLY A 7 26.39 -22.37 6.60
CA GLY A 7 25.06 -22.67 7.12
C GLY A 7 24.27 -23.43 6.07
N THR A 8 24.45 -24.75 6.04
CA THR A 8 23.49 -25.69 5.46
C THR A 8 22.09 -25.38 6.01
N LEU A 9 21.09 -25.26 5.15
CA LEU A 9 19.80 -25.99 5.20
C LEU A 9 18.74 -25.27 4.35
N ALA A 10 18.41 -25.92 3.23
CA ALA A 10 17.07 -26.08 2.69
C ALA A 10 16.07 -24.92 2.96
N PHE A 11 15.97 -23.98 2.02
CA PHE A 11 14.68 -23.32 1.79
C PHE A 11 14.03 -23.98 0.57
N THR A 12 13.37 -25.10 0.82
CA THR A 12 12.24 -25.55 0.03
C THR A 12 11.20 -24.43 0.01
N GLY A 13 11.30 -23.54 -0.98
CA GLY A 13 10.26 -22.60 -1.35
C GLY A 13 9.53 -23.09 -2.58
N HIS A 14 8.99 -24.31 -2.54
CA HIS A 14 7.92 -24.69 -3.47
C HIS A 14 6.73 -23.78 -3.15
N GLN A 15 6.57 -22.71 -3.92
CA GLN A 15 5.40 -21.85 -3.87
C GLN A 15 4.69 -21.96 -5.23
N SER A 16 4.16 -23.15 -5.51
CA SER A 16 3.11 -23.30 -6.49
C SER A 16 1.77 -23.30 -5.76
N SER A 17 0.77 -22.66 -6.38
CA SER A 17 -0.61 -22.46 -5.92
C SER A 17 -0.87 -21.17 -5.13
N GLY A 18 -0.85 -20.03 -5.82
CA GLY A 18 -1.25 -18.74 -5.24
C GLY A 18 -1.64 -17.63 -6.22
N GLY A 19 -1.89 -17.93 -7.51
CA GLY A 19 -2.10 -16.91 -8.55
C GLY A 19 -3.21 -15.89 -8.23
N THR A 20 -4.24 -16.30 -7.49
CA THR A 20 -5.34 -15.42 -7.05
C THR A 20 -5.02 -14.66 -5.76
N GLN A 21 -4.18 -15.22 -4.89
CA GLN A 21 -3.80 -14.61 -3.60
C GLN A 21 -2.78 -13.49 -3.82
N MET A 22 -1.79 -13.74 -4.68
CA MET A 22 -0.71 -12.79 -4.98
C MET A 22 -1.23 -11.54 -5.69
N THR A 23 -2.19 -11.68 -6.61
CA THR A 23 -2.81 -10.55 -7.32
C THR A 23 -3.69 -9.67 -6.41
N ARG A 24 -4.42 -10.26 -5.45
CA ARG A 24 -5.19 -9.50 -4.44
C ARG A 24 -4.28 -8.70 -3.53
N LEU A 25 -3.18 -9.28 -3.06
CA LEU A 25 -2.20 -8.59 -2.22
C LEU A 25 -1.52 -7.43 -2.98
N SER A 26 -1.08 -7.64 -4.22
CA SER A 26 -0.51 -6.58 -5.06
C SER A 26 -1.51 -5.46 -5.35
N ARG A 27 -2.80 -5.80 -5.53
CA ARG A 27 -3.88 -4.82 -5.69
C ARG A 27 -4.06 -3.97 -4.43
N ILE A 28 -4.06 -4.60 -3.24
CA ILE A 28 -4.16 -3.91 -1.95
C ILE A 28 -2.94 -3.01 -1.71
N GLU A 29 -1.72 -3.47 -2.01
CA GLU A 29 -0.53 -2.64 -1.88
C GLU A 29 -0.57 -1.41 -2.79
N SER A 30 -0.99 -1.57 -4.05
CA SER A 30 -1.17 -0.45 -4.99
C SER A 30 -2.18 0.58 -4.46
N LEU A 31 -3.29 0.11 -3.90
CA LEU A 31 -4.30 0.97 -3.27
C LEU A 31 -3.75 1.69 -2.04
N LYS A 32 -2.98 1.01 -1.18
CA LYS A 32 -2.29 1.62 -0.03
C LYS A 32 -1.30 2.69 -0.46
N SER A 33 -0.49 2.45 -1.50
CA SER A 33 0.41 3.48 -2.05
C SER A 33 -0.35 4.68 -2.59
N ARG A 34 -1.48 4.47 -3.27
CA ARG A 34 -2.33 5.57 -3.77
C ARG A 34 -2.97 6.35 -2.63
N HIS A 35 -3.43 5.67 -1.59
CA HIS A 35 -3.94 6.29 -0.36
C HIS A 35 -2.87 7.19 0.29
N PHE A 36 -1.65 6.69 0.46
CA PHE A 36 -0.54 7.45 1.04
C PHE A 36 -0.24 8.74 0.24
N ARG A 37 -0.23 8.66 -1.09
CA ARG A 37 -0.03 9.84 -1.96
C ARG A 37 -1.14 10.88 -1.81
N ILE A 38 -2.39 10.44 -1.62
CA ILE A 38 -3.52 11.34 -1.40
C ILE A 38 -3.40 12.00 -0.02
N ASP A 39 -2.98 11.26 1.01
CA ASP A 39 -2.72 11.82 2.34
C ASP A 39 -1.61 12.88 2.32
N GLN A 40 -0.50 12.62 1.62
CA GLN A 40 0.56 13.61 1.43
C GLN A 40 0.03 14.87 0.73
N LYS A 41 -0.81 14.72 -0.30
CA LYS A 41 -1.45 15.87 -0.96
C LYS A 41 -2.37 16.64 -0.02
N ILE A 42 -3.18 15.95 0.80
CA ILE A 42 -4.05 16.61 1.79
C ILE A 42 -3.22 17.41 2.79
N MET A 43 -2.11 16.85 3.30
CA MET A 43 -1.23 17.54 4.24
C MET A 43 -0.53 18.73 3.58
N SER A 44 -0.05 18.57 2.35
CA SER A 44 0.60 19.64 1.59
C SER A 44 -0.38 20.79 1.29
N GLU A 45 -1.63 20.48 0.94
CA GLU A 45 -2.63 21.50 0.61
C GLU A 45 -3.22 22.14 1.87
N GLY A 46 -3.36 21.40 2.97
CA GLY A 46 -3.83 21.91 4.27
C GLY A 46 -2.80 22.80 4.98
N GLY A 47 -1.50 22.62 4.69
CA GLY A 47 -0.43 23.48 5.20
C GLY A 47 -0.24 24.78 4.42
N ARG A 48 -0.96 24.98 3.31
CA ARG A 48 -0.86 26.22 2.53
C ARG A 48 -1.62 27.35 3.23
N PRO A 49 -1.12 28.60 3.18
CA PRO A 49 -1.80 29.77 3.74
C PRO A 49 -3.15 30.08 3.07
N ARG A 50 -3.44 29.45 1.93
CA ARG A 50 -4.74 29.46 1.25
C ARG A 50 -5.08 28.04 0.76
N PRO A 51 -5.67 27.20 1.61
CA PRO A 51 -6.07 25.86 1.20
C PRO A 51 -7.29 25.94 0.28
N ASP A 52 -7.26 25.23 -0.84
CA ASP A 52 -8.46 25.04 -1.67
C ASP A 52 -9.32 23.95 -1.02
N GLU A 53 -10.36 24.38 -0.31
CA GLU A 53 -11.27 23.48 0.40
C GLU A 53 -11.97 22.48 -0.51
N ARG A 54 -12.23 22.85 -1.78
CA ARG A 54 -12.84 21.92 -2.74
C ARG A 54 -11.88 20.82 -3.12
N VAL A 55 -10.60 21.18 -3.34
CA VAL A 55 -9.54 20.20 -3.61
C VAL A 55 -9.35 19.29 -2.39
N LEU A 56 -9.31 19.83 -1.18
CA LEU A 56 -9.22 19.05 0.06
C LEU A 56 -10.41 18.11 0.24
N MET A 57 -11.63 18.57 -0.03
CA MET A 57 -12.85 17.74 0.03
C MET A 57 -12.80 16.62 -1.01
N CYS A 58 -12.43 16.91 -2.25
CA CYS A 58 -12.25 15.90 -3.29
C CYS A 58 -11.17 14.87 -2.93
N LEU A 59 -10.05 15.30 -2.34
CA LEU A 59 -8.97 14.41 -1.88
C LEU A 59 -9.43 13.52 -0.72
N LYS A 60 -10.17 14.07 0.26
CA LYS A 60 -10.77 13.31 1.38
C LYS A 60 -11.78 12.27 0.88
N LEU A 61 -12.61 12.61 -0.10
CA LEU A 61 -13.54 11.67 -0.74
C LEU A 61 -12.80 10.54 -1.47
N GLN A 62 -11.74 10.87 -2.22
CA GLN A 62 -10.90 9.87 -2.87
C GLN A 62 -10.22 8.94 -1.86
N LYS A 63 -9.74 9.49 -0.73
CA LYS A 63 -9.20 8.72 0.38
C LYS A 63 -10.23 7.74 0.94
N LEU A 64 -11.45 8.20 1.18
CA LEU A 64 -12.56 7.37 1.69
C LEU A 64 -12.85 6.20 0.75
N ARG A 65 -13.01 6.47 -0.56
CA ARG A 65 -13.30 5.44 -1.56
C ARG A 65 -12.20 4.37 -1.66
N ILE A 66 -10.93 4.78 -1.60
CA ILE A 66 -9.82 3.82 -1.61
C ILE A 66 -9.82 2.97 -0.36
N LYS A 67 -10.14 3.55 0.80
CA LYS A 67 -10.25 2.82 2.06
C LYS A 67 -11.36 1.76 2.00
N GLU A 68 -12.53 2.12 1.46
CA GLU A 68 -13.63 1.19 1.24
C GLU A 68 -13.28 0.08 0.23
N GLU A 69 -12.55 0.41 -0.85
CA GLU A 69 -12.10 -0.59 -1.82
C GLU A 69 -11.09 -1.57 -1.19
N ILE A 70 -10.17 -1.09 -0.34
CA ILE A 70 -9.25 -1.97 0.41
C ILE A 70 -10.03 -2.88 1.36
N GLU A 71 -10.98 -2.34 2.11
CA GLU A 71 -11.80 -3.10 3.07
C GLU A 71 -12.58 -4.21 2.36
N ARG A 72 -13.21 -3.89 1.21
CA ARG A 72 -13.89 -4.87 0.35
C ARG A 72 -12.98 -5.94 -0.23
N LEU A 73 -11.72 -5.63 -0.50
CA LEU A 73 -10.75 -6.59 -1.03
C LEU A 73 -10.08 -7.43 0.06
N SER A 74 -10.12 -6.95 1.31
CA SER A 74 -9.55 -7.62 2.49
C SER A 74 -10.49 -8.62 3.17
N VAL A 75 -11.80 -8.51 2.93
CA VAL A 75 -12.83 -9.50 3.33
C VAL A 75 -12.93 -10.64 2.32
#